data_AF-A0A2X2K2F5-F1
#
_entry.id   AF-A0A2X2K2F5-F1
#
_cell.length_a   1.000
_cell.length_b   1.000
_cell.length_c   1.000
_cell.angle_alpha   90.00
_cell.angle_beta   90.00
_cell.angle_gamma   90.00
#
_symmetry.space_group_name_H-M   'P 1'
#
loop_
_entity.id
_entity.type
_entity.pdbx_description
1 polymer ?
#
loop_
_entity_poly.entity_id
_entity_poly.type
_entity_poly.pdbx_seq_one_letter_code
_entity_poly.pdbx_strand_id
1 'polypeptide(L)'
;MSDIEEIKKATKKDKAEEKRVEFHLHTAMSQMDGIPNIGAYVKQAADWGHPAIAVTDHNVVQAFPDAHAAAEKHGIKMIYGMEGMLVDDGVPIAYKPQDVVLKDATYVVFDVETTGLSISMIKSSSLQL
;
A
#
# COMPACT_ATOMS: atom_id res chain seq x y z
N MET A 1 -34.93 -10.92 -40.38
CA MET A 1 -34.24 -9.73 -39.84
C MET A 1 -34.11 -9.97 -38.35
N SER A 2 -32.90 -9.92 -37.80
CA SER A 2 -32.70 -10.08 -36.36
C SER A 2 -32.99 -8.74 -35.70
N ASP A 3 -34.01 -8.67 -34.84
CA ASP A 3 -34.43 -7.45 -34.13
C ASP A 3 -33.58 -7.17 -32.86
N ILE A 4 -32.35 -7.70 -32.81
CA ILE A 4 -31.44 -7.57 -31.67
C ILE A 4 -30.17 -6.87 -32.13
N GLU A 5 -29.95 -5.67 -31.60
CA GLU A 5 -28.76 -4.87 -31.81
C GLU A 5 -27.94 -4.80 -30.51
N GLU A 6 -26.65 -5.12 -30.59
CA GLU A 6 -25.75 -5.03 -29.44
C GLU A 6 -25.37 -3.57 -29.19
N ILE A 7 -25.76 -3.03 -28.03
CA ILE A 7 -25.38 -1.67 -27.62
C ILE A 7 -24.18 -1.75 -26.67
N LYS A 8 -23.04 -1.20 -27.09
CA LYS A 8 -21.85 -1.08 -26.24
C LYS A 8 -22.01 0.06 -25.25
N LYS A 9 -22.01 -0.24 -23.95
CA LYS A 9 -22.05 0.77 -22.88
C LYS A 9 -20.82 1.66 -22.95
N ALA A 10 -21.03 2.97 -23.01
CA ALA A 10 -19.94 3.94 -22.96
C ALA A 10 -19.24 3.90 -21.59
N THR A 11 -17.91 3.80 -21.59
CA THR A 11 -17.09 3.82 -20.37
C THR A 11 -16.87 5.27 -19.90
N LYS A 12 -16.68 5.45 -18.58
CA LYS A 12 -16.32 6.75 -18.01
C LYS A 12 -14.93 7.15 -18.49
N LYS A 13 -14.77 8.41 -18.89
CA LYS A 13 -13.50 8.98 -19.38
C LYS A 13 -13.04 10.11 -18.47
N ASP A 14 -11.75 10.13 -18.17
CA ASP A 14 -11.06 11.26 -17.57
C ASP A 14 -10.69 12.26 -18.67
N LYS A 15 -11.27 13.47 -18.61
CA LYS A 15 -11.05 14.55 -19.59
C LYS A 15 -10.13 15.67 -19.08
N ALA A 16 -9.55 15.53 -17.89
CA ALA A 16 -8.67 16.56 -17.34
C ALA A 16 -7.37 16.64 -18.16
N GLU A 17 -6.82 17.85 -18.30
CA GLU A 17 -5.51 18.07 -18.92
C GLU A 17 -4.41 17.52 -18.02
N GLU A 18 -4.44 17.88 -16.73
CA GLU A 18 -3.57 17.31 -15.70
C GLU A 18 -4.19 16.06 -15.09
N LYS A 19 -3.46 14.96 -15.16
CA LYS A 19 -3.94 13.65 -14.70
C LYS A 19 -3.71 13.47 -13.20
N ARG A 20 -4.77 13.01 -12.51
CA ARG A 20 -4.74 12.70 -11.08
C ARG A 20 -3.84 11.48 -10.82
N VAL A 21 -3.31 11.42 -9.59
CA VAL A 21 -2.77 10.20 -8.97
C VAL A 21 -3.67 9.83 -7.80
N GLU A 22 -4.12 8.58 -7.74
CA GLU A 22 -4.84 8.06 -6.57
C GLU A 22 -3.84 7.60 -5.52
N PHE A 23 -3.99 8.10 -4.29
CA PHE A 23 -3.08 7.82 -3.17
C PHE A 23 -3.70 6.95 -2.08
N HIS A 24 -5.02 6.75 -2.11
CA HIS A 24 -5.73 5.92 -1.13
C HIS A 24 -6.73 5.02 -1.86
N LEU A 25 -6.50 3.71 -1.84
CA LEU A 25 -7.33 2.75 -2.56
C LEU A 25 -7.29 1.37 -1.92
N HIS A 26 -8.48 0.79 -1.74
CA HIS A 26 -8.68 -0.54 -1.19
C HIS A 26 -9.06 -1.53 -2.28
N THR A 27 -8.55 -2.74 -2.12
CA THR A 27 -8.70 -3.88 -3.02
C THR A 27 -9.44 -5.00 -2.31
N ALA A 28 -9.77 -6.07 -3.01
CA ALA A 28 -10.34 -7.28 -2.41
C ALA A 28 -9.51 -7.89 -1.25
N MET A 29 -8.24 -7.47 -1.10
CA MET A 29 -7.39 -7.88 0.03
C MET A 29 -7.70 -7.11 1.32
N SER A 30 -8.35 -5.94 1.25
CA SER A 30 -9.02 -5.34 2.41
C SER A 30 -10.22 -6.20 2.80
N GLN A 31 -10.04 -7.02 3.83
CA GLN A 31 -11.00 -8.05 4.22
C GLN A 31 -12.39 -7.47 4.48
N MET A 32 -13.39 -7.99 3.73
CA MET A 32 -14.80 -7.59 3.80
C MET A 32 -15.09 -6.10 3.47
N ASP A 33 -14.18 -5.42 2.80
CA ASP A 33 -14.32 -3.99 2.48
C ASP A 33 -14.13 -3.71 0.98
N GLY A 34 -12.97 -4.04 0.41
CA GLY A 34 -12.74 -3.83 -1.03
C GLY A 34 -13.36 -4.94 -1.89
N ILE A 35 -13.83 -4.59 -3.10
CA ILE A 35 -14.49 -5.53 -4.02
C ILE A 35 -13.57 -5.93 -5.18
N PRO A 36 -12.96 -5.00 -5.95
CA PRO A 36 -12.13 -5.35 -7.10
C PRO A 36 -10.70 -5.70 -6.69
N ASN A 37 -10.09 -6.63 -7.43
CA ASN A 37 -8.64 -6.85 -7.38
C ASN A 37 -7.89 -5.64 -7.95
N ILE A 38 -6.66 -5.41 -7.46
CA ILE A 38 -5.82 -4.27 -7.85
C ILE A 38 -5.63 -4.14 -9.38
N GLY A 39 -5.57 -5.26 -10.10
CA GLY A 39 -5.41 -5.25 -11.56
C GLY A 39 -6.52 -4.50 -12.32
N ALA A 40 -7.76 -4.52 -11.82
CA ALA A 40 -8.86 -3.78 -12.43
C ALA A 40 -8.66 -2.26 -12.30
N TYR A 41 -8.21 -1.81 -11.12
CA TYR A 41 -7.91 -0.41 -10.86
C TYR A 41 -6.70 0.08 -11.63
N VAL A 42 -5.64 -0.72 -11.69
CA VAL A 42 -4.44 -0.43 -12.49
C VAL A 42 -4.80 -0.26 -13.97
N LYS A 43 -5.61 -1.16 -14.52
CA LYS A 43 -6.10 -1.03 -15.89
C LYS A 43 -6.90 0.27 -16.07
N GLN A 44 -7.81 0.58 -15.14
CA GLN A 44 -8.65 1.78 -15.23
C GLN A 44 -7.81 3.07 -15.15
N ALA A 45 -6.80 3.10 -14.28
CA ALA A 45 -5.87 4.22 -14.15
C ALA A 45 -5.04 4.40 -15.43
N ALA A 46 -4.57 3.31 -16.02
CA ALA A 46 -3.88 3.33 -17.32
C ALA A 46 -4.81 3.81 -18.45
N ASP A 47 -6.06 3.33 -18.51
CA ASP A 47 -7.07 3.78 -19.49
C ASP A 47 -7.38 5.29 -19.34
N TRP A 48 -7.25 5.85 -18.14
CA TRP A 48 -7.41 7.28 -17.85
C TRP A 48 -6.12 8.10 -18.03
N GLY A 49 -4.99 7.44 -18.27
CA GLY A 49 -3.68 8.08 -18.44
C GLY A 49 -3.08 8.60 -17.13
N HIS A 50 -3.48 8.04 -15.98
CA HIS A 50 -2.89 8.40 -14.69
C HIS A 50 -1.41 7.96 -14.66
N PRO A 51 -0.48 8.80 -14.19
CA PRO A 51 0.95 8.47 -14.21
C PRO A 51 1.34 7.47 -13.10
N ALA A 52 0.55 7.39 -12.04
CA ALA A 52 0.76 6.51 -10.91
C ALA A 52 -0.57 6.16 -10.22
N ILE A 53 -0.57 5.07 -9.44
CA ILE A 53 -1.67 4.68 -8.55
C ILE A 53 -1.11 3.99 -7.32
N ALA A 54 -1.73 4.24 -6.16
CA ALA A 54 -1.40 3.61 -4.89
C ALA A 54 -2.32 2.44 -4.55
N VAL A 55 -1.81 1.53 -3.73
CA VAL A 55 -2.58 0.53 -2.99
C VAL A 55 -2.35 0.75 -1.50
N THR A 56 -3.42 0.78 -0.72
CA THR A 56 -3.39 1.07 0.73
C THR A 56 -4.43 0.21 1.45
N ASP A 57 -4.33 -1.12 1.34
CA ASP A 57 -5.27 -2.03 1.99
C ASP A 57 -5.20 -1.93 3.53
N HIS A 58 -6.29 -2.30 4.19
CA HIS A 58 -6.43 -2.26 5.64
C HIS A 58 -5.51 -3.28 6.33
N ASN A 59 -4.49 -2.79 7.03
CA ASN A 59 -3.54 -3.57 7.84
C ASN A 59 -2.81 -4.70 7.11
N VAL A 60 -2.85 -4.73 5.77
CA VAL A 60 -2.25 -5.80 4.96
C VAL A 60 -1.58 -5.24 3.72
N VAL A 61 -0.68 -6.05 3.15
CA VAL A 61 0.05 -5.77 1.90
C VAL A 61 -0.06 -6.91 0.89
N GLN A 62 -1.08 -7.77 1.04
CA GLN A 62 -1.25 -9.00 0.26
C GLN A 62 -1.46 -8.75 -1.24
N ALA A 63 -1.97 -7.55 -1.61
CA ALA A 63 -2.16 -7.18 -3.01
C ALA A 63 -0.86 -6.83 -3.75
N PHE A 64 0.29 -6.73 -3.07
CA PHE A 64 1.54 -6.24 -3.67
C PHE A 64 2.04 -7.05 -4.87
N PRO A 65 2.04 -8.40 -4.85
CA PRO A 65 2.48 -9.19 -6.00
C PRO A 65 1.63 -8.91 -7.25
N ASP A 66 0.30 -8.89 -7.09
CA ASP A 66 -0.63 -8.61 -8.18
C ASP A 66 -0.52 -7.16 -8.66
N ALA A 67 -0.30 -6.23 -7.73
CA ALA A 67 -0.10 -4.81 -8.03
C ALA A 67 1.16 -4.60 -8.88
N HIS A 68 2.26 -5.28 -8.54
CA HIS A 68 3.50 -5.25 -9.30
C HIS A 68 3.32 -5.78 -10.72
N ALA A 69 2.76 -6.98 -10.86
CA ALA A 69 2.54 -7.60 -12.17
C ALA A 69 1.60 -6.74 -13.05
N ALA A 70 0.54 -6.17 -12.47
CA ALA A 70 -0.38 -5.29 -13.19
C ALA A 70 0.29 -3.97 -13.60
N ALA A 71 1.10 -3.38 -12.71
CA ALA A 71 1.80 -2.14 -12.96
C ALA A 71 2.80 -2.26 -14.12
N GLU A 72 3.61 -3.32 -14.12
CA GLU A 72 4.54 -3.62 -15.22
C GLU A 72 3.79 -3.83 -16.54
N LYS A 73 2.71 -4.63 -16.51
CA LYS A 73 1.90 -4.91 -17.70
C LYS A 73 1.29 -3.65 -18.33
N HIS A 74 0.86 -2.70 -17.50
CA HIS A 74 0.15 -1.49 -17.94
C HIS A 74 1.04 -0.25 -18.01
N GLY A 75 2.32 -0.34 -17.65
CA GLY A 75 3.27 0.77 -17.71
C GLY A 75 2.95 1.93 -16.77
N ILE A 76 2.28 1.66 -15.64
CA ILE A 76 1.93 2.69 -14.64
C ILE A 76 2.86 2.56 -13.43
N LYS A 77 3.22 3.69 -12.81
CA LYS A 77 4.03 3.65 -11.58
C LYS A 77 3.18 3.19 -10.40
N MET A 78 3.65 2.16 -9.69
CA MET A 78 3.02 1.69 -8.46
C MET A 78 3.54 2.40 -7.22
N ILE A 79 2.62 2.75 -6.33
CA ILE A 79 2.90 3.27 -5.00
C ILE A 79 2.42 2.24 -3.99
N TYR A 80 3.36 1.60 -3.31
CA TYR A 80 3.09 0.56 -2.33
C TYR A 80 2.88 1.19 -0.96
N GLY A 81 1.67 1.09 -0.43
CA GLY A 81 1.29 1.59 0.88
C GLY A 81 0.44 0.58 1.66
N MET A 82 0.05 0.99 2.85
CA MET A 82 -0.83 0.24 3.75
C MET A 82 -1.60 1.25 4.58
N GLU A 83 -2.89 1.00 4.81
CA GLU A 83 -3.64 1.74 5.82
C GLU A 83 -3.51 1.02 7.15
N GLY A 84 -2.58 1.49 7.98
CA GLY A 84 -2.34 0.94 9.31
C GLY A 84 -3.19 1.59 10.39
N MET A 85 -3.67 0.80 11.35
CA MET A 85 -4.28 1.31 12.57
C MET A 85 -3.22 1.58 13.64
N LEU A 86 -3.08 2.86 14.00
CA LEU A 86 -2.19 3.29 15.07
C LEU A 86 -2.98 3.52 16.37
N VAL A 87 -2.53 2.89 17.45
CA VAL A 87 -3.01 3.14 18.81
C VAL A 87 -1.82 3.61 19.65
N ASP A 88 -1.98 4.72 20.36
CA ASP A 88 -0.98 5.19 21.32
C ASP A 88 -1.12 4.38 22.61
N ASP A 89 -0.10 3.57 22.93
CA ASP A 89 -0.04 2.76 24.13
C ASP A 89 0.67 3.48 25.30
N GLY A 90 1.07 4.74 25.10
CA GLY A 90 1.78 5.56 26.07
C GLY A 90 3.23 5.13 26.32
N VAL A 91 3.76 4.17 25.57
CA VAL A 91 5.15 3.72 25.70
C VAL A 91 6.02 4.52 24.71
N PRO A 92 7.16 5.09 25.15
CA PRO A 92 8.08 5.77 24.24
C PRO A 92 8.59 4.82 23.16
N ILE A 93 8.44 5.21 21.89
CA ILE A 93 8.93 4.46 20.71
C ILE A 93 10.46 4.35 20.72
N ALA A 94 11.14 5.40 21.19
CA ALA A 94 12.59 5.44 21.33
C ALA A 94 12.96 5.78 22.76
N TYR A 95 13.95 5.08 23.29
CA TYR A 95 14.63 5.48 24.51
C TYR A 95 15.80 6.38 24.11
N LYS A 96 16.09 7.40 24.95
CA LYS A 96 17.23 8.34 24.81
C LYS A 96 17.50 8.77 23.34
N PRO A 97 16.51 9.38 22.68
CA PRO A 97 16.64 9.77 21.27
C PRO A 97 17.88 10.64 21.05
N GLN A 98 18.65 10.31 20.01
CA GLN A 98 19.77 11.10 19.53
C GLN A 98 19.33 11.84 18.27
N ASP A 99 19.75 13.09 18.12
CA ASP A 99 19.50 13.88 16.92
C ASP A 99 20.48 13.45 15.81
N VAL A 100 20.13 12.36 15.12
CA VAL A 100 20.94 11.76 14.07
C VAL A 100 20.06 11.51 12.85
N VAL A 101 20.58 11.87 11.67
CA VAL A 101 19.91 11.56 10.40
C VAL A 101 19.92 10.05 10.18
N LEU A 102 18.74 9.42 10.20
CA LEU A 102 18.59 7.97 10.06
C LEU A 102 19.27 7.39 8.81
N LYS A 103 19.29 8.16 7.71
CA LYS A 103 19.90 7.74 6.45
C LYS A 103 21.42 7.48 6.56
N ASP A 104 22.10 8.24 7.43
CA ASP A 104 23.55 8.20 7.58
C ASP A 104 23.97 7.50 8.89
N ALA A 105 23.00 7.03 9.68
CA ALA A 105 23.24 6.36 10.94
C ALA A 105 23.65 4.90 10.74
N THR A 106 24.59 4.42 11.55
CA THR A 106 24.86 2.98 11.70
C THR A 106 24.03 2.45 12.86
N TYR A 107 23.13 1.51 12.58
CA TYR A 107 22.27 0.89 13.58
C TYR A 107 22.07 -0.59 13.28
N VAL A 108 21.65 -1.33 14.30
CA VAL A 108 21.28 -2.74 14.19
C VAL A 108 19.77 -2.85 14.41
N VAL A 109 19.07 -3.46 13.46
CA VAL A 109 17.63 -3.74 13.57
C VAL A 109 17.47 -5.19 13.97
N PHE A 110 16.78 -5.43 15.08
CA PHE A 110 16.40 -6.77 15.51
C PHE A 110 14.91 -6.96 15.23
N ASP A 111 14.58 -7.94 14.39
CA ASP A 111 13.21 -8.42 14.26
C ASP A 111 12.92 -9.37 15.44
N VAL A 112 12.18 -8.84 16.41
CA VAL A 112 11.82 -9.57 17.64
C VAL A 112 10.55 -10.40 17.48
N GLU A 113 9.74 -10.14 16.45
CA GLU A 113 8.44 -10.80 16.25
C GLU A 113 8.64 -12.21 15.69
N THR A 114 9.48 -12.36 14.65
CA THR A 114 9.73 -13.65 14.01
C THR A 114 10.73 -14.53 14.75
N THR A 115 11.42 -13.99 15.77
CA THR A 115 12.42 -14.72 16.56
C THR A 115 11.86 -15.42 17.80
N GLY A 116 10.57 -15.24 18.11
CA GLY A 116 9.91 -15.93 19.23
C GLY A 116 10.38 -15.47 20.62
N LEU A 117 11.02 -14.31 20.72
CA LEU A 117 11.48 -13.73 21.98
C LEU A 117 10.35 -12.90 22.61
N SER A 118 10.03 -13.14 23.89
CA SER A 118 9.01 -12.35 24.59
C SER A 118 9.54 -10.95 24.94
N ILE A 119 8.73 -9.93 24.67
CA ILE A 119 9.01 -8.52 25.01
C ILE A 119 9.33 -8.36 26.51
N SER A 120 8.78 -9.20 27.38
CA SER A 120 9.04 -9.20 28.82
C SER A 120 10.48 -9.56 29.21
N MET A 121 11.18 -10.38 28.42
CA MET A 121 12.56 -10.82 28.73
C MET A 121 13.63 -9.84 28.27
N ILE A 122 13.34 -8.97 27.27
CA ILE A 122 14.33 -8.05 26.68
C ILE A 122 14.48 -6.75 27.49
N LYS A 123 13.61 -6.49 28.47
CA LYS A 123 13.71 -5.30 29.35
C LYS A 123 15.00 -5.24 30.20
N SER A 124 15.77 -6.32 30.29
CA SER A 124 16.98 -6.40 31.13
C SER A 124 18.30 -6.21 30.38
N SER A 125 18.31 -6.20 29.05
CA SER A 125 19.56 -6.13 28.30
C SER A 125 19.28 -5.64 26.88
N SER A 126 19.92 -4.53 26.52
CA SER A 126 19.89 -3.85 25.21
C SER A 126 18.67 -2.96 24.89
N LEU A 127 18.69 -1.75 25.46
CA LEU A 127 18.57 -0.52 24.66
C LEU A 127 19.37 0.59 25.38
N GLN A 128 20.67 0.63 25.07
CA GLN A 128 21.44 1.87 25.12
C GLN A 128 21.58 2.34 23.68
N LEU A 129 20.53 2.95 23.16
CA LEU A 129 20.67 4.21 22.47
C LEU A 129 19.73 5.17 23.19
#